data_AF-A0A963QLE4-F1
#
_entry.id   AF-A0A963QLE4-F1
#
_cell.length_a   1.000
_cell.length_b   1.000
_cell.length_c   1.000
_cell.angle_alpha   90.00
_cell.angle_beta   90.00
_cell.angle_gamma   90.00
#
_symmetry.space_group_name_H-M   'P 1'
#
loop_
_entity.id
_entity.type
_entity.pdbx_description
1 polymer ?
#
loop_
_entity_poly.entity_id
_entity_poly.type
_entity_poly.pdbx_seq_one_letter_code
_entity_poly.pdbx_strand_id
1 'polypeptide(L)'
;MDELRRLLGKGNNFLALYLAVMLPTYILPYMGSNSLLAGVATLGATAPQFLLHLVCLIALCVFAQLRGKIIGKDWLVALPIGAGVFDMVPLLNWIPLVPTALHVVALVVGMKDDGDYPPPEDTFS
;
A
#
# COMPACT_ATOMS: atom_id res chain seq x y z
N MET A 1 0.79 -11.98 14.40
CA MET A 1 1.46 -11.68 13.11
C MET A 1 1.37 -12.84 12.14
N ASP A 2 1.29 -14.07 12.64
CA ASP A 2 1.31 -15.29 11.80
C ASP A 2 0.04 -15.48 10.97
N GLU A 3 -1.14 -15.16 11.52
CA GLU A 3 -2.40 -15.17 10.76
C GLU A 3 -2.38 -14.17 9.59
N LEU A 4 -1.84 -12.96 9.79
CA LEU A 4 -1.73 -11.98 8.70
C LEU A 4 -0.80 -12.46 7.59
N ARG A 5 0.34 -13.07 7.94
CA ARG A 5 1.25 -13.68 6.98
C ARG A 5 0.59 -14.84 6.23
N ARG A 6 -0.16 -15.68 6.93
CA ARG A 6 -0.94 -16.79 6.35
C ARG A 6 -1.97 -16.28 5.35
N LEU A 7 -2.69 -15.21 5.69
CA LEU A 7 -3.66 -14.59 4.78
C LEU A 7 -2.96 -14.04 3.54
N LEU A 8 -1.87 -13.29 3.69
CA LEU A 8 -1.10 -12.72 2.58
C LEU A 8 -0.27 -13.75 1.79
N GLY A 9 -0.19 -14.99 2.27
CA GLY A 9 0.46 -16.10 1.56
C GLY A 9 -0.25 -16.51 0.28
N LYS A 10 -1.54 -16.19 0.13
CA LYS A 10 -2.28 -16.43 -1.12
C LYS A 10 -2.41 -15.14 -1.92
N GLY A 11 -2.07 -15.18 -3.22
CA GLY A 11 -2.18 -14.03 -4.11
C GLY A 11 -3.57 -13.37 -4.13
N ASN A 12 -4.64 -14.17 -4.16
CA ASN A 12 -6.02 -13.67 -4.13
C ASN A 12 -6.37 -12.93 -2.82
N ASN A 13 -5.87 -13.41 -1.69
CA ASN A 13 -6.11 -12.76 -0.40
C ASN A 13 -5.31 -11.47 -0.30
N PHE A 14 -4.07 -11.46 -0.81
CA PHE A 14 -3.26 -10.25 -0.94
C PHE A 14 -4.02 -9.19 -1.77
N LEU A 15 -4.51 -9.55 -2.96
CA LEU A 15 -5.32 -8.67 -3.80
C LEU A 15 -6.50 -8.08 -3.02
N ALA A 16 -7.31 -8.94 -2.38
CA ALA A 16 -8.52 -8.51 -1.69
C ALA A 16 -8.22 -7.55 -0.52
N LEU A 17 -7.24 -7.88 0.32
CA LEU A 17 -6.84 -7.04 1.45
C LEU A 17 -6.21 -5.73 0.99
N TYR A 18 -5.35 -5.79 -0.02
CA TYR A 18 -4.70 -4.62 -0.57
C TYR A 18 -5.73 -3.67 -1.18
N LEU A 19 -6.67 -4.17 -2.00
CA LEU A 19 -7.76 -3.36 -2.56
C LEU A 19 -8.66 -2.76 -1.48
N ALA A 20 -9.01 -3.53 -0.44
CA ALA A 20 -9.85 -3.04 0.64
C ALA A 20 -9.24 -1.84 1.39
N VAL A 21 -7.91 -1.83 1.55
CA VAL A 21 -7.18 -0.72 2.18
C VAL A 21 -6.87 0.42 1.20
N MET A 22 -6.66 0.08 -0.07
CA MET A 22 -6.39 1.01 -1.16
C MET A 22 -7.62 1.87 -1.50
N LEU A 23 -8.84 1.32 -1.48
CA LEU A 23 -10.05 2.09 -1.81
C LEU A 23 -10.24 3.35 -0.93
N PRO A 24 -10.10 3.29 0.41
CA PRO A 24 -10.11 4.48 1.25
C PRO A 24 -9.10 5.56 0.83
N THR A 25 -7.90 5.19 0.37
CA THR A 25 -6.87 6.17 -0.03
C THR A 25 -7.25 6.95 -1.29
N TYR A 26 -8.22 6.48 -2.08
CA TYR A 26 -8.80 7.25 -3.19
C TYR A 26 -9.94 8.18 -2.78
N ILE A 27 -10.63 7.89 -1.68
CA ILE A 27 -11.79 8.66 -1.23
C ILE A 27 -11.36 9.81 -0.30
N LEU A 28 -10.48 9.50 0.65
CA LEU A 28 -9.97 10.45 1.65
C LEU A 28 -9.38 11.75 1.06
N PRO A 29 -8.64 11.73 -0.06
CA PRO A 29 -8.13 12.94 -0.73
C PRO A 29 -9.16 14.03 -0.97
N TYR A 30 -10.38 13.66 -1.37
CA TYR A 30 -11.46 14.60 -1.65
C TYR A 30 -11.99 15.30 -0.38
N MET A 31 -11.61 14.78 0.79
CA MET A 31 -11.90 15.36 2.11
C MET A 31 -10.72 16.19 2.65
N GLY A 32 -9.70 16.45 1.83
CA GLY A 32 -8.53 17.25 2.21
C GLY A 32 -7.50 16.49 3.06
N SER A 33 -7.45 15.15 2.99
CA SER A 33 -6.50 14.33 3.75
C SER A 33 -5.10 14.23 3.14
N ASN A 34 -4.86 14.83 1.97
CA ASN A 34 -3.61 14.70 1.22
C ASN A 34 -2.41 15.39 1.87
N SER A 35 -2.61 16.41 2.69
CA SER A 35 -1.51 16.95 3.48
C SER A 35 -2.02 17.62 4.73
N LEU A 36 -1.19 17.59 5.78
CA LEU A 36 -1.44 18.34 7.00
C LEU A 36 -1.65 19.84 6.70
N LEU A 37 -0.82 20.43 5.83
CA LEU A 37 -0.91 21.84 5.46
C LEU A 37 -2.21 22.18 4.72
N ALA A 38 -2.62 21.36 3.76
CA ALA A 38 -3.88 21.54 3.05
C ALA A 38 -5.08 21.38 4.00
N GLY A 39 -5.06 20.35 4.86
CA GLY A 39 -6.13 20.10 5.82
C GLY A 39 -6.30 21.20 6.86
N VAL A 40 -5.20 21.78 7.36
CA VAL A 40 -5.24 22.94 8.29
C VAL A 40 -5.82 24.15 7.57
N ALA A 41 -5.41 24.40 6.33
CA ALA A 41 -5.86 25.54 5.54
C ALA A 41 -7.35 25.48 5.14
N THR A 42 -7.90 24.27 4.93
CA THR A 42 -9.30 24.11 4.49
C THR A 42 -10.30 23.93 5.64
N LEU A 43 -9.89 23.37 6.79
CA LEU A 43 -10.84 22.94 7.83
C LEU A 43 -10.50 23.43 9.25
N GLY A 44 -9.43 24.20 9.45
CA GLY A 44 -9.08 24.80 10.75
C GLY A 44 -8.66 23.81 11.85
N ALA A 45 -8.75 22.51 11.59
CA ALA A 45 -8.24 21.43 12.42
C ALA A 45 -7.87 20.23 11.55
N THR A 46 -6.58 19.89 11.48
CA THR A 46 -6.19 18.50 11.18
C THR A 46 -6.39 17.69 12.47
N ALA A 47 -6.75 16.41 12.46
CA ALA A 47 -6.09 15.41 11.64
C ALA A 47 -6.80 14.04 11.57
N PRO A 48 -8.10 13.80 11.86
CA PRO A 48 -8.61 12.43 11.84
C PRO A 48 -8.57 11.82 10.43
N GLN A 49 -8.97 12.58 9.40
CA GLN A 49 -8.90 12.12 8.00
C GLN A 49 -7.47 11.97 7.48
N PHE A 50 -6.56 12.87 7.86
CA PHE A 50 -5.14 12.77 7.50
C PHE A 50 -4.49 11.53 8.14
N LEU A 51 -4.73 11.31 9.44
CA LEU A 51 -4.22 10.14 10.15
C LEU A 51 -4.80 8.85 9.59
N LEU A 52 -6.10 8.83 9.27
CA LEU A 52 -6.73 7.67 8.64
C LEU A 52 -6.09 7.38 7.27
N HIS A 53 -5.87 8.40 6.46
CA HIS A 53 -5.19 8.26 5.17
C HIS A 53 -3.75 7.73 5.34
N LEU A 54 -2.99 8.31 6.27
CA LEU A 54 -1.63 7.87 6.59
C LEU A 54 -1.59 6.41 7.06
N VAL A 55 -2.54 5.99 7.92
CA VAL A 55 -2.65 4.61 8.39
C VAL A 55 -2.95 3.66 7.24
N CYS A 56 -3.83 4.03 6.31
CA CYS A 56 -4.10 3.23 5.11
C CYS A 56 -2.83 3.08 4.25
N LEU A 57 -2.10 4.17 3.99
CA LEU A 57 -0.85 4.12 3.22
C LEU A 57 0.21 3.24 3.90
N ILE A 58 0.38 3.36 5.22
CA ILE A 58 1.28 2.50 6.00
C ILE A 58 0.85 1.03 5.92
N ALA A 59 -0.45 0.75 6.02
CA ALA A 59 -0.96 -0.61 5.92
C ALA A 59 -0.69 -1.24 4.54
N LEU A 60 -0.82 -0.46 3.45
CA LEU A 60 -0.43 -0.91 2.10
C LEU A 60 1.07 -1.25 2.02
N CYS A 61 1.93 -0.42 2.60
CA CYS A 61 3.36 -0.72 2.71
C CYS A 61 3.63 -2.00 3.49
N VAL A 62 2.96 -2.20 4.63
CA VAL A 62 3.11 -3.42 5.44
C VAL A 62 2.67 -4.66 4.65
N PHE A 63 1.54 -4.61 3.96
CA PHE A 63 1.06 -5.73 3.15
C PHE A 63 2.01 -6.06 2.00
N ALA A 64 2.51 -5.03 1.29
CA ALA A 64 3.50 -5.21 0.23
C ALA A 64 4.82 -5.77 0.76
N GLN A 65 5.29 -5.33 1.93
CA GLN A 65 6.50 -5.84 2.56
C GLN A 65 6.35 -7.32 2.96
N LEU A 66 5.23 -7.67 3.58
CA LEU A 66 4.96 -9.06 4.00
C LEU A 66 4.82 -9.98 2.79
N ARG A 67 4.09 -9.56 1.74
CA ARG A 67 3.97 -10.34 0.51
C ARG A 67 5.30 -10.42 -0.23
N GLY A 68 6.04 -9.31 -0.32
CA GLY A 68 7.36 -9.24 -0.96
C GLY A 68 8.32 -10.28 -0.41
N LYS A 69 8.37 -10.42 0.92
CA LYS A 69 9.18 -11.46 1.58
C LYS A 69 8.76 -12.89 1.26
N ILE A 70 7.46 -13.12 1.03
CA ILE A 70 6.93 -14.46 0.71
C ILE A 70 7.30 -14.84 -0.74
N ILE A 71 7.27 -13.89 -1.67
CA ILE A 71 7.50 -14.14 -3.10
C ILE A 71 8.93 -13.81 -3.58
N GLY A 72 9.86 -13.58 -2.66
CA GLY A 72 11.26 -13.21 -2.98
C GLY A 72 11.43 -11.84 -3.65
N LYS A 73 10.49 -10.91 -3.46
CA LYS A 73 10.50 -9.56 -4.03
C LYS A 73 10.42 -8.49 -2.94
N ASP A 74 11.48 -8.34 -2.16
CA ASP A 74 11.55 -7.34 -1.08
C ASP A 74 11.39 -5.90 -1.57
N TRP A 75 11.68 -5.63 -2.85
CA TRP A 75 11.47 -4.31 -3.46
C TRP A 75 10.00 -3.94 -3.65
N LEU A 76 9.04 -4.87 -3.49
CA LEU A 76 7.61 -4.63 -3.69
C LEU A 76 7.09 -3.49 -2.80
N VAL A 77 7.66 -3.30 -1.61
CA VAL A 77 7.30 -2.21 -0.68
C VAL A 77 7.62 -0.82 -1.23
N ALA A 78 8.60 -0.70 -2.13
CA ALA A 78 8.97 0.60 -2.69
C ALA A 78 7.83 1.23 -3.51
N LEU A 79 6.96 0.40 -4.11
CA LEU A 79 5.82 0.86 -4.91
C LEU A 79 4.78 1.62 -4.08
N PRO A 80 4.18 1.06 -2.99
CA PRO A 80 3.27 1.82 -2.15
C PRO A 80 3.94 2.96 -1.39
N ILE A 81 5.24 2.88 -1.08
CA ILE A 81 5.97 4.03 -0.52
C ILE A 81 5.98 5.18 -1.53
N GLY A 82 6.33 4.91 -2.78
CA GLY A 82 6.30 5.89 -3.86
C GLY A 82 4.90 6.48 -4.05
N ALA A 83 3.86 5.64 -4.06
CA ALA A 83 2.48 6.09 -4.16
C ALA A 83 2.11 7.03 -3.01
N GLY A 84 2.46 6.66 -1.77
CA GLY A 84 2.21 7.49 -0.59
C GLY A 84 2.93 8.84 -0.63
N VAL A 85 4.13 8.92 -1.21
CA VAL A 85 4.82 10.21 -1.43
C VAL A 85 4.02 11.08 -2.40
N PHE A 86 3.57 10.54 -3.53
CA PHE A 86 2.76 11.30 -4.48
C PHE A 86 1.42 11.71 -3.88
N ASP A 87 0.79 10.89 -3.04
CA ASP A 87 -0.47 11.23 -2.38
C ASP A 87 -0.31 12.31 -1.29
N MET A 88 0.80 12.26 -0.55
CA MET A 88 1.02 13.11 0.64
C MET A 88 1.72 14.44 0.35
N VAL A 89 2.48 14.53 -0.74
CA VAL A 89 3.26 15.73 -1.08
C VAL A 89 2.38 16.70 -1.89
N PRO A 90 2.17 17.93 -1.39
CA PRO A 90 1.50 18.97 -2.17
C PRO A 90 2.18 19.15 -3.53
N LEU A 91 1.39 19.46 -4.57
CA LEU A 91 1.80 19.56 -5.98
C LEU A 91 1.97 18.21 -6.69
N LEU A 92 2.52 17.18 -6.04
CA LEU A 92 2.62 15.84 -6.64
C LEU A 92 1.26 15.13 -6.68
N ASN A 93 0.43 15.37 -5.66
CA ASN A 93 -0.92 14.79 -5.54
C ASN A 93 -1.90 15.27 -6.63
N TRP A 94 -1.52 16.25 -7.45
CA TRP A 94 -2.32 16.69 -8.61
C TRP A 94 -2.26 15.68 -9.78
N ILE A 95 -1.34 14.71 -9.73
CA ILE A 95 -1.19 13.68 -10.76
C ILE A 95 -1.63 12.31 -10.18
N PRO A 96 -2.94 12.03 -10.13
CA PRO A 96 -3.48 10.82 -9.48
C PRO A 96 -3.12 9.51 -10.22
N LEU A 97 -2.65 9.62 -11.47
CA LEU A 97 -2.30 8.46 -12.30
C LEU A 97 -1.06 7.72 -11.76
N VAL A 98 -0.09 8.45 -11.18
CA VAL A 98 1.18 7.86 -10.72
C VAL A 98 0.98 6.94 -9.51
N PRO A 99 0.33 7.36 -8.41
CA PRO A 99 -0.04 6.46 -7.30
C PRO A 99 -0.80 5.23 -7.78
N THR A 100 -1.74 5.44 -8.70
CA THR A 100 -2.57 4.36 -9.26
C THR A 100 -1.74 3.34 -10.02
N ALA A 101 -0.85 3.78 -10.90
CA ALA A 101 0.04 2.90 -11.63
C ALA A 101 0.93 2.09 -10.67
N LEU A 102 1.50 2.73 -9.64
CA LEU A 102 2.34 2.07 -8.65
C LEU A 102 1.57 0.99 -7.86
N HIS A 103 0.33 1.28 -7.44
CA HIS A 103 -0.52 0.30 -6.77
C HIS A 103 -0.94 -0.85 -7.70
N VAL A 104 -1.26 -0.57 -8.96
CA VAL A 104 -1.58 -1.62 -9.95
C VAL A 104 -0.38 -2.53 -10.18
N VAL A 105 0.83 -1.99 -10.32
CA VAL A 105 2.05 -2.80 -10.44
C VAL A 105 2.26 -3.65 -9.17
N ALA A 106 2.06 -3.09 -7.98
CA ALA A 106 2.18 -3.83 -6.73
C ALA A 106 1.17 -4.98 -6.65
N LEU A 107 -0.07 -4.77 -7.11
CA LEU A 107 -1.11 -5.78 -7.19
C LEU A 107 -0.74 -6.88 -8.19
N VAL A 108 -0.39 -6.53 -9.42
CA VAL A 108 -0.05 -7.50 -10.48
C VAL A 108 1.15 -8.35 -10.07
N VAL A 109 2.18 -7.74 -9.50
CA VAL A 109 3.39 -8.46 -9.05
C VAL A 109 3.10 -9.29 -7.80
N GLY A 110 2.34 -8.76 -6.85
CA GLY A 110 1.99 -9.44 -5.59
C GLY A 110 0.97 -10.57 -5.76
N MET A 111 0.13 -10.53 -6.80
CA MET A 111 -0.82 -11.59 -7.14
C MET A 111 -0.19 -12.82 -7.76
N LYS A 112 1.01 -12.71 -8.33
CA LYS A 112 1.69 -13.87 -8.93
C LYS A 112 1.86 -14.95 -7.86
N ASP A 113 1.36 -16.13 -8.19
CA ASP A 113 1.37 -17.30 -7.31
C ASP A 113 2.78 -17.88 -7.22
N ASP A 114 3.05 -18.57 -6.12
CA ASP A 114 4.37 -19.09 -5.77
C ASP A 114 4.79 -20.28 -6.68
N GLY A 115 3.97 -20.65 -7.67
CA GLY A 115 4.23 -21.75 -8.61
C GLY A 115 5.46 -21.55 -9.52
N ASP A 116 5.99 -20.33 -9.60
CA ASP A 116 7.22 -19.99 -10.35
C ASP A 116 8.46 -19.81 -9.47
N TYR A 117 8.32 -19.86 -8.13
CA TYR A 117 9.46 -19.72 -7.22
C TYR A 117 9.65 -21.01 -6.42
N PRO A 118 10.77 -21.73 -6.60
CA PRO A 118 11.07 -22.85 -5.73
C PRO A 118 11.12 -22.33 -4.28
N PRO A 119 10.61 -23.09 -3.30
CA PRO A 119 10.70 -22.72 -1.90
C PRO A 119 12.18 -22.46 -1.56
N PRO A 120 12.49 -21.46 -0.71
CA PRO A 120 13.86 -21.20 -0.29
C PRO A 120 14.49 -22.48 0.24
N GLU A 121 15.60 -22.85 -0.38
CA GLU A 121 16.29 -24.12 -0.25
C GLU A 121 17.15 -24.18 1.01
N ASP A 122 16.60 -23.90 2.20
CA ASP A 122 17.38 -23.93 3.45
C ASP A 122 16.61 -23.85 4.79
N THR A 123 15.28 -24.04 4.88
CA THR A 123 14.60 -23.94 6.21
C THR A 123 14.46 -25.23 7.02
N PHE A 124 15.23 -26.29 6.74
CA PHE A 124 15.37 -27.45 7.66
C PHE A 124 16.76 -28.10 7.54
N SER A 125 17.77 -27.47 8.13
CA SER A 125 19.00 -28.13 8.59
C SER A 125 19.46 -27.53 9.90
#